data_AF-A0A7K4KZS9-F1
#
_entry.id   AF-A0A7K4KZS9-F1
#
_cell.length_a   1.000
_cell.length_b   1.000
_cell.length_c   1.000
_cell.angle_alpha   90.00
_cell.angle_beta   90.00
_cell.angle_gamma   90.00
#
_symmetry.space_group_name_H-M   'P 1'
#
loop_
_entity.id
_entity.type
_entity.pdbx_description
1 polymer ?
#
loop_
_entity_poly.entity_id
_entity_poly.type
_entity_poly.pdbx_seq_one_letter_code
_entity_poly.pdbx_strand_id
1 'polypeptide(L)' 'PQVLETCVATVGRVSNVDHNKRVIGKAGRNRWLGKRPHTGLWHRKGGWAGRKIKPLPPMKSYVNLPRVAA' A
#
# COMPACT_ATOMS: atom_id res chain seq x y z
N PRO A 1 4.42 6.60 12.37
CA PRO A 1 4.54 5.36 13.18
C PRO A 1 5.63 5.59 14.21
N GLN A 2 5.46 5.10 15.43
CA GLN A 2 6.47 5.20 16.49
C GLN A 2 7.31 3.91 16.51
N VAL A 3 8.63 4.06 16.44
CA VAL A 3 9.62 2.97 16.36
C VAL A 3 10.75 3.25 17.36
N LEU A 4 11.50 2.22 17.77
CA LEU A 4 12.66 2.35 18.67
C LEU A 4 13.80 3.12 18.01
N GLU A 5 14.57 3.87 18.80
CA GLU A 5 15.75 4.61 18.34
C GLU A 5 16.87 3.69 17.84
N THR A 6 16.92 2.45 18.32
CA THR A 6 17.89 1.43 17.90
C THR A 6 17.66 0.90 16.48
N CYS A 7 16.54 1.25 15.83
CA CYS A 7 16.27 0.82 14.47
C CYS A 7 17.13 1.59 13.45
N VAL A 8 17.77 0.86 12.54
CA VAL A 8 18.58 1.44 11.46
C VAL A 8 17.67 1.99 10.36
N ALA A 9 18.05 3.13 9.79
CA ALA A 9 17.37 3.75 8.66
C ALA A 9 18.37 4.26 7.61
N THR A 10 17.93 4.25 6.34
CA THR A 10 18.68 4.86 5.24
C THR A 10 18.08 6.23 4.92
N VAL A 11 18.93 7.26 4.83
CA VAL A 11 18.49 8.62 4.47
C VAL A 11 18.41 8.75 2.95
N GLY A 12 17.25 9.19 2.44
CA GLY A 12 17.06 9.48 1.02
C GLY A 12 15.67 9.12 0.49
N ARG A 13 15.50 9.26 -0.82
CA ARG A 13 14.30 8.79 -1.55
C ARG A 13 14.68 7.53 -2.34
N VAL A 14 13.69 6.66 -2.58
CA VAL A 14 13.89 5.49 -3.46
C VAL A 14 14.11 5.95 -4.90
N SER A 15 14.96 5.25 -5.63
CA SER A 15 15.21 5.48 -7.06
C SER A 15 13.97 5.25 -7.95
N ASN A 16 14.02 5.69 -9.21
CA ASN A 16 12.94 5.54 -10.20
C ASN A 16 11.64 6.28 -9.80
N VAL A 17 11.77 7.58 -9.53
CA VAL A 17 10.70 8.44 -8.99
C VAL A 17 9.47 8.52 -9.91
N ASP A 18 9.67 8.47 -11.23
CA ASP A 18 8.59 8.58 -12.22
C ASP A 18 7.94 7.23 -12.59
N HIS A 19 8.24 6.15 -11.85
CA HIS A 19 7.65 4.82 -12.12
C HIS A 19 6.12 4.85 -12.17
N ASN A 20 5.47 5.67 -11.35
CA ASN A 20 4.01 5.82 -11.30
C ASN A 20 3.42 6.46 -12.57
N LYS A 21 4.22 7.22 -13.33
CA LYS A 21 3.76 7.90 -14.56
C LYS A 21 3.93 7.03 -15.81
N ARG A 22 4.42 5.80 -15.67
CA ARG A 22 4.70 4.91 -16.79
C ARG A 22 3.40 4.44 -17.48
N VAL A 23 3.31 4.65 -18.78
CA VAL A 23 2.23 4.12 -19.62
C VAL A 23 2.52 2.65 -20.01
N ILE A 24 1.56 1.75 -19.80
CA ILE A 24 1.69 0.32 -20.18
C ILE A 24 1.53 0.12 -21.71
N GLY A 25 0.67 0.91 -22.35
CA GLY A 25 0.44 0.88 -23.79
C GLY A 25 -0.45 -0.28 -24.22
N LYS A 26 0.14 -1.44 -24.47
CA LYS A 26 -0.55 -2.64 -24.99
C LYS A 26 -0.75 -3.73 -23.94
N ALA A 27 -1.79 -4.55 -24.13
CA ALA A 27 -2.09 -5.69 -23.25
C ALA A 27 -0.91 -6.68 -23.11
N GLY A 28 -0.12 -6.87 -24.17
CA GLY A 28 1.07 -7.75 -24.15
C GLY A 28 2.12 -7.34 -23.11
N ARG A 29 2.25 -6.04 -22.80
CA ARG A 29 3.21 -5.58 -21.78
C ARG A 29 2.80 -5.98 -20.37
N ASN A 30 1.49 -6.09 -20.10
CA ASN A 30 0.99 -6.66 -18.84
C ASN A 30 1.29 -8.16 -18.73
N ARG A 31 1.22 -8.89 -19.85
CA ARG A 31 1.59 -10.31 -19.90
C ARG A 31 3.07 -10.54 -19.62
N TRP A 32 3.96 -9.67 -20.12
CA TRP A 32 5.40 -9.70 -19.80
C TRP A 32 5.68 -9.43 -18.31
N LEU A 33 4.82 -8.64 -17.64
CA LEU A 33 4.87 -8.44 -16.19
C LEU A 33 4.23 -9.59 -15.39
N GLY A 34 3.82 -10.69 -16.05
CA GLY A 34 3.18 -11.84 -15.40
C GLY A 34 1.71 -11.63 -15.01
N LYS A 35 1.06 -10.55 -15.49
CA LYS A 35 -0.34 -10.25 -15.15
C LYS A 35 -1.29 -10.89 -16.17
N ARG A 36 -2.15 -11.79 -15.69
CA ARG A 36 -3.24 -12.41 -16.46
C ARG A 36 -4.44 -11.45 -16.55
N PRO A 37 -5.29 -11.55 -17.60
CA PRO A 37 -6.53 -10.80 -17.65
C PRO A 37 -7.47 -11.20 -16.49
N HIS A 38 -8.30 -10.26 -16.05
CA HIS A 38 -9.36 -10.55 -15.06
C HIS A 38 -10.46 -11.43 -15.67
N THR A 39 -11.24 -12.09 -14.81
CA THR A 39 -12.42 -12.84 -15.23
C THR A 39 -13.45 -11.94 -15.93
N GLY A 40 -14.14 -12.47 -16.93
CA GLY A 40 -15.25 -11.79 -17.62
C GLY A 40 -16.59 -11.84 -16.88
N LEU A 41 -16.64 -12.50 -15.71
CA LEU A 41 -17.87 -12.60 -14.93
C LEU A 41 -18.29 -11.22 -14.42
N TRP A 42 -19.52 -10.83 -14.75
CA TRP A 42 -20.10 -9.58 -14.28
C TRP A 42 -20.55 -9.69 -12.82
N HIS A 43 -20.17 -8.72 -12.00
CA HIS A 43 -20.53 -8.66 -10.58
C HIS A 43 -21.23 -7.33 -10.27
N ARG A 44 -22.31 -7.37 -9.48
CA ARG A 44 -22.98 -6.16 -8.98
C ARG A 44 -22.07 -5.41 -8.00
N LYS A 45 -21.98 -4.09 -8.13
CA LYS A 45 -21.30 -3.24 -7.14
C LYS A 45 -22.08 -3.30 -5.82
N GLY A 46 -21.39 -3.66 -4.74
CA GLY A 46 -21.95 -3.59 -3.38
C GLY A 46 -21.75 -2.21 -2.74
N GLY A 47 -22.23 -2.03 -1.50
CA GLY A 47 -22.12 -0.77 -0.75
C GLY A 47 -20.69 -0.30 -0.46
N TRP A 48 -19.69 -1.16 -0.67
CA TRP A 48 -18.26 -0.84 -0.54
C TRP A 48 -17.72 0.01 -1.69
N ALA A 49 -18.37 0.02 -2.86
CA ALA A 49 -17.85 0.69 -4.06
C ALA A 49 -18.02 2.22 -4.06
N GLY A 50 -18.87 2.78 -3.19
CA GLY A 50 -19.05 4.22 -3.06
C GLY A 50 -17.84 4.91 -2.39
N ARG A 51 -17.62 6.19 -2.69
CA ARG A 51 -16.56 7.01 -2.07
C ARG A 51 -16.72 7.04 -0.55
N LYS A 52 -15.63 6.77 0.19
CA LYS A 52 -15.60 6.82 1.66
C LYS A 52 -14.71 7.98 2.11
N ILE A 53 -15.28 8.95 2.81
CA ILE A 53 -14.53 10.03 3.47
C ILE A 53 -14.24 9.54 4.88
N LYS A 54 -12.98 9.18 5.15
CA LYS A 54 -12.54 8.66 6.45
C LYS A 54 -11.57 9.65 7.09
N PRO A 55 -11.58 9.84 8.42
CA PRO A 55 -10.54 10.59 9.10
C PRO A 55 -9.19 9.87 8.96
N LEU A 56 -8.10 10.60 9.19
CA LEU A 56 -6.77 10.00 9.25
C LEU A 56 -6.74 8.97 10.40
N PRO A 57 -6.21 7.76 10.16
CA PRO A 57 -6.09 6.76 11.22
C PRO A 57 -5.11 7.25 12.29
N PRO A 58 -5.26 6.77 13.55
CA PRO A 58 -4.33 7.11 14.61
C PRO A 58 -2.91 6.60 14.32
N MET A 59 -1.93 7.19 15.00
CA MET A 59 -0.53 6.78 14.87
C MET A 59 -0.35 5.32 15.32
N LYS A 60 0.23 4.48 14.46
CA LYS A 60 0.65 3.12 14.83
C LYS A 60 1.93 3.18 15.70
N SER A 61 1.90 2.63 16.91
CA SER A 61 3.07 2.46 17.77
C SER A 61 3.56 1.01 17.79
N TYR A 62 4.88 0.84 17.67
CA TYR A 62 5.56 -0.47 17.74
C TYR A 62 6.41 -0.62 19.00
N VAL A 63 6.28 0.30 19.97
CA VAL A 63 6.96 0.22 21.25
C VAL A 63 6.14 -0.66 22.19
N ASN A 64 6.74 -1.75 22.67
CA ASN A 64 6.13 -2.56 23.71
C ASN A 64 6.25 -1.78 25.03
N LEU A 65 5.13 -1.28 25.54
CA LEU A 65 5.07 -0.75 26.90
C LEU A 65 5.24 -1.93 27.88
N PRO A 66 6.15 -1.87 28.86
CA PRO A 66 6.16 -2.88 29.91
C PRO A 66 4.81 -2.84 30.61
N ARG A 67 4.08 -3.97 30.62
CA ARG A 67 2.93 -4.15 31.51
C ARG A 67 3.49 -4.03 32.91
N VAL A 68 3.20 -2.92 33.59
CA VAL A 68 3.56 -2.72 35.00
C VAL A 68 3.01 -3.91 35.77
N ALA A 69 3.89 -4.79 36.22
CA ALA A 69 3.56 -5.78 37.23
C ALA A 69 3.39 -4.99 38.54
N ALA A 70 2.14 -4.88 38.99
CA ALA A 70 1.83 -4.48 40.35
C ALA A 70 2.21 -5.60 41.32
#